data_AF-A0A6J2TVJ1-F1
#
_entry.id   AF-A0A6J2TVJ1-F1
#
_cell.length_a   1.000
_cell.length_b   1.000
_cell.length_c   1.000
_cell.angle_alpha   90.00
_cell.angle_beta   90.00
_cell.angle_gamma   90.00
#
_symmetry.space_group_name_H-M   'P 1'
#
loop_
_entity.id
_entity.type
_entity.pdbx_description
1 polymer ?
#
loop_
_entity_poly.entity_id
_entity_poly.type
_entity_poly.pdbx_seq_one_letter_code
_entity_poly.pdbx_strand_id
1 'polypeptide(L)'
;MTPIKAAIFSELMSNLNNADTAAAVWAAPQNSPNGYYNHGKSRMNSDAMKKKPADCTVIIGGSYFSCNLEVLQLHCDYFDHGRPGMAFGLPECKVSGEAFFTAYSWMMQPSTIVRPDQIVPLYFVAKYLRIDELLKQYRTIFKSASVMREEIGFHVFLGHRKWNVVLSHHVSLKNVQKYYLTLIGRPEFYELYGSDIIALLSSNSICVNSELEVLLSAIIWLLHHWKNHHEWLDSILKCVHFNLIPREALCHFVQHPSGKELNHITAHPLFLNHLADTHTNSNYNIHYGSQRSWIYDPHSSYHHDSHCVHRNYFTFEQFSIYQTELRTVSKLHWYSRQMLNPYKRSCRNLGCQREMFTKHKQRTYDKRYQ
;
A
#
# COMPACT_ATOMS: atom_id res chain seq x y z
N MET A 1 -5.68 27.87 -18.19
CA MET A 1 -5.09 26.62 -17.65
C MET A 1 -3.58 26.78 -17.75
N THR A 2 -2.88 26.86 -16.61
CA THR A 2 -1.47 27.26 -16.56
C THR A 2 -0.53 26.07 -16.77
N PRO A 3 0.63 26.27 -17.43
CA PRO A 3 1.55 25.21 -17.89
C PRO A 3 2.18 24.37 -16.78
N ILE A 4 2.09 24.79 -15.52
CA ILE A 4 2.65 24.08 -14.35
C ILE A 4 1.82 22.84 -13.97
N LYS A 5 0.47 22.86 -14.15
CA LYS A 5 -0.39 21.70 -13.89
C LYS A 5 -0.21 20.57 -14.92
N ALA A 6 0.28 20.88 -16.13
CA ALA A 6 0.52 19.91 -17.18
C ALA A 6 1.91 19.26 -17.07
N ALA A 7 2.94 20.00 -16.67
CA ALA A 7 4.31 19.49 -16.55
C ALA A 7 4.45 18.46 -15.42
N ILE A 8 3.91 18.75 -14.23
CA ILE A 8 4.00 17.86 -13.06
C ILE A 8 3.17 16.58 -13.30
N PHE A 9 1.99 16.69 -13.92
CA PHE A 9 1.11 15.55 -14.20
C PHE A 9 1.66 14.66 -15.33
N SER A 10 2.31 15.23 -16.34
CA SER A 10 2.91 14.48 -17.45
C SER A 10 4.18 13.72 -17.04
N GLU A 11 4.97 14.27 -16.13
CA GLU A 11 6.21 13.65 -15.62
C GLU A 11 5.94 12.56 -14.56
N LEU A 12 4.81 12.68 -13.84
CA LEU A 12 4.30 11.63 -12.95
C LEU A 12 3.81 10.38 -13.70
N MET A 13 3.26 10.56 -14.91
CA MET A 13 2.62 9.47 -15.66
C MET A 13 3.60 8.68 -16.54
N SER A 14 4.74 9.25 -16.95
CA SER A 14 5.70 8.56 -17.83
C SER A 14 6.57 7.51 -17.11
N ASN A 15 6.72 7.61 -15.79
CA ASN A 15 7.62 6.77 -15.00
C ASN A 15 6.96 5.49 -14.43
N LEU A 16 5.70 5.23 -14.76
CA LEU A 16 4.92 4.08 -14.27
C LEU A 16 5.25 2.73 -14.97
N ASN A 17 6.01 2.74 -16.07
CA ASN A 17 6.15 1.58 -16.96
C ASN A 17 7.32 0.62 -16.69
N ASN A 18 8.18 0.87 -15.71
CA ASN A 18 9.40 0.07 -15.50
C ASN A 18 9.46 -0.55 -14.10
N ALA A 19 8.84 -1.72 -13.88
CA ALA A 19 8.97 -2.42 -12.58
C ALA A 19 8.77 -3.94 -12.65
N ASP A 20 9.55 -4.62 -13.50
CA ASP A 20 9.79 -6.06 -13.43
C ASP A 20 11.08 -6.33 -12.64
N THR A 21 10.96 -7.00 -11.48
CA THR A 21 11.94 -7.97 -10.90
C THR A 21 11.73 -8.36 -9.43
N ALA A 22 10.82 -7.75 -8.65
CA ALA A 22 10.74 -8.02 -7.19
C ALA A 22 9.49 -8.80 -6.72
N ALA A 23 8.89 -9.62 -7.59
CA ALA A 23 7.67 -10.38 -7.33
C ALA A 23 7.95 -11.69 -6.58
N ALA A 24 8.25 -11.62 -5.27
CA ALA A 24 8.41 -12.77 -4.36
C ALA A 24 7.49 -12.65 -3.12
N VAL A 25 6.20 -12.97 -3.26
CA VAL A 25 5.10 -12.55 -2.39
C VAL A 25 4.24 -13.73 -1.87
N TRP A 26 4.24 -14.93 -2.44
CA TRP A 26 3.48 -16.06 -1.85
C TRP A 26 4.16 -17.42 -2.09
N ALA A 27 5.13 -17.80 -1.26
CA ALA A 27 5.50 -19.21 -1.12
C ALA A 27 4.54 -19.85 -0.09
N ALA A 28 3.93 -20.99 -0.42
CA ALA A 28 3.14 -21.77 0.52
C ALA A 28 3.93 -22.05 1.81
N PRO A 29 3.31 -22.00 3.01
CA PRO A 29 4.01 -22.30 4.25
C PRO A 29 4.48 -23.75 4.21
N GLN A 30 5.80 -23.96 4.19
CA GLN A 30 6.43 -25.28 4.20
C GLN A 30 6.33 -25.99 5.56
N ASN A 31 5.83 -25.34 6.63
CA ASN A 31 5.74 -25.97 7.95
C ASN A 31 4.53 -25.44 8.74
N SER A 32 3.47 -26.26 8.83
CA SER A 32 2.53 -26.23 9.96
C SER A 32 2.78 -27.50 10.78
N PRO A 33 3.07 -27.43 12.10
CA PRO A 33 3.37 -28.60 12.92
C PRO A 33 2.17 -29.50 13.25
N ASN A 34 0.95 -29.15 12.84
CA ASN A 34 -0.24 -29.92 13.21
C ASN A 34 -0.84 -30.62 11.99
N GLY A 35 -0.64 -31.95 11.98
CA GLY A 35 -1.14 -32.87 10.98
C GLY A 35 -2.66 -32.83 10.84
N TYR A 36 -3.09 -32.50 9.63
CA TYR A 36 -4.38 -32.92 9.05
C TYR A 36 -4.18 -33.16 7.55
N TYR A 37 -3.23 -34.04 7.22
CA TYR A 37 -3.16 -34.69 5.90
C TYR A 37 -3.72 -36.10 6.04
N ASN A 38 -5.04 -36.22 5.97
CA ASN A 38 -5.79 -37.46 5.76
C ASN A 38 -6.85 -37.11 4.72
N HIS A 39 -7.14 -37.84 3.65
CA HIS A 39 -6.56 -38.99 2.96
C HIS A 39 -7.22 -38.95 1.57
N GLY A 40 -6.52 -39.33 0.49
CA GLY A 40 -7.21 -39.83 -0.72
C GLY A 40 -7.17 -39.03 -2.01
N LYS A 41 -6.08 -38.34 -2.35
CA LYS A 41 -5.66 -38.15 -3.77
C LYS A 41 -4.14 -38.26 -3.81
N SER A 42 -3.65 -39.20 -4.61
CA SER A 42 -2.24 -39.61 -4.66
C SER A 42 -1.33 -38.42 -4.93
N ARG A 43 -0.24 -38.33 -4.16
CA ARG A 43 0.81 -37.32 -4.27
C ARG A 43 1.63 -37.60 -5.54
N MET A 44 1.09 -37.27 -6.71
CA MET A 44 1.82 -37.36 -7.97
C MET A 44 2.84 -36.22 -8.06
N ASN A 45 4.10 -36.58 -8.35
CA ASN A 45 5.24 -35.67 -8.39
C ASN A 45 5.02 -34.52 -9.39
N SER A 46 5.14 -33.27 -8.92
CA SER A 46 5.09 -32.05 -9.72
C SER A 46 6.09 -32.04 -10.90
N ASP A 47 7.18 -32.80 -10.79
CA ASP A 47 8.19 -32.93 -11.85
C ASP A 47 7.77 -33.87 -12.99
N ALA A 48 6.85 -34.80 -12.74
CA ALA A 48 6.30 -35.69 -13.77
C ALA A 48 5.25 -34.96 -14.62
N MET A 49 4.45 -34.06 -14.02
CA MET A 49 3.44 -33.26 -14.73
C MET A 49 4.05 -32.19 -15.65
N LYS A 50 5.27 -31.71 -15.36
CA LYS A 50 6.01 -30.76 -16.23
C LYS A 50 6.46 -31.36 -17.57
N LYS A 51 6.50 -32.69 -17.71
CA LYS A 51 7.00 -33.40 -18.91
C LYS A 51 5.92 -33.93 -19.85
N LYS A 52 4.63 -33.78 -19.52
CA LYS A 52 3.52 -34.24 -20.38
C LYS A 52 3.21 -33.18 -21.45
N PRO A 53 2.94 -33.57 -22.72
CA PRO A 53 2.50 -32.63 -23.74
C PRO A 53 1.13 -32.07 -23.39
N ALA A 54 0.92 -30.78 -23.68
CA ALA A 54 -0.37 -30.12 -23.52
C ALA A 54 -1.43 -30.82 -24.37
N ASP A 55 -2.53 -31.19 -23.74
CA ASP A 55 -3.61 -32.00 -24.30
C ASP A 55 -4.96 -31.26 -24.29
N CYS A 56 -5.01 -30.00 -23.87
CA CYS A 56 -6.19 -29.15 -23.98
C CYS A 56 -5.82 -27.68 -24.23
N THR A 57 -6.78 -26.92 -24.77
CA THR A 57 -6.61 -25.49 -25.03
C THR A 57 -7.67 -24.71 -24.26
N VAL A 58 -7.25 -23.76 -23.43
CA VAL A 58 -8.15 -22.82 -22.77
C VAL A 58 -8.12 -21.49 -23.53
N ILE A 59 -9.29 -21.00 -23.91
CA ILE A 59 -9.49 -19.78 -24.70
C ILE A 59 -10.14 -18.74 -23.80
N ILE A 60 -9.50 -17.58 -23.65
CA ILE A 60 -9.96 -16.49 -22.81
C ILE A 60 -9.85 -15.19 -23.60
N GLY A 61 -10.99 -14.64 -24.03
CA GLY A 61 -11.00 -13.50 -24.95
C GLY A 61 -10.25 -13.84 -26.24
N GLY A 62 -9.16 -13.12 -26.51
CA GLY A 62 -8.25 -13.38 -27.64
C GLY A 62 -7.02 -14.23 -27.33
N SER A 63 -6.84 -14.70 -26.09
CA SER A 63 -5.66 -15.47 -25.66
C SER A 63 -5.91 -16.98 -25.65
N TYR A 64 -4.89 -17.74 -26.05
CA TYR A 64 -4.91 -19.20 -26.12
C TYR A 64 -3.85 -19.78 -25.18
N PHE A 65 -4.27 -20.66 -24.27
CA PHE A 65 -3.40 -21.30 -23.30
C PHE A 65 -3.38 -22.81 -23.53
N SER A 66 -2.22 -23.37 -23.86
CA SER A 66 -2.02 -24.81 -23.96
C SER A 66 -1.79 -25.39 -22.56
N CYS A 67 -2.71 -26.22 -22.09
CA CYS A 67 -2.73 -26.73 -20.72
C CYS A 67 -2.77 -28.26 -20.68
N ASN A 68 -2.38 -28.81 -19.54
CA ASN A 68 -2.53 -30.23 -19.21
C ASN A 68 -3.88 -30.43 -18.53
N LEU A 69 -4.79 -31.16 -19.16
CA LEU A 69 -6.14 -31.42 -18.69
C LEU A 69 -6.14 -32.16 -17.36
N GLU A 70 -5.20 -33.10 -17.16
CA GLU A 70 -5.06 -33.84 -15.90
C GLU A 70 -4.73 -32.91 -14.71
N VAL A 71 -3.93 -31.85 -14.93
CA VAL A 71 -3.63 -30.84 -13.91
C VAL A 71 -4.87 -30.02 -13.60
N LEU A 72 -5.62 -29.62 -14.65
CA LEU A 72 -6.85 -28.87 -14.49
C LEU A 72 -7.91 -29.68 -13.74
N GLN A 73 -8.12 -30.95 -14.09
CA GLN A 73 -9.07 -31.86 -13.44
C GLN A 73 -8.69 -32.20 -12.00
N LEU A 74 -7.40 -32.20 -11.67
CA LEU A 74 -6.98 -32.46 -10.29
C LEU A 74 -7.41 -31.34 -9.33
N HIS A 75 -7.41 -30.10 -9.81
CA HIS A 75 -7.56 -28.89 -8.99
C HIS A 75 -8.84 -28.07 -9.27
N CYS A 76 -9.54 -28.32 -10.39
CA CYS A 76 -10.67 -27.53 -10.82
C CYS A 76 -11.86 -28.42 -11.20
N ASP A 77 -12.93 -28.36 -10.40
CA ASP A 77 -14.16 -29.09 -10.70
C ASP A 77 -14.77 -28.69 -12.06
N TYR A 78 -14.47 -27.47 -12.54
CA TYR A 78 -14.96 -26.98 -13.83
C TYR A 78 -14.55 -27.88 -15.01
N PHE A 79 -13.38 -28.52 -14.93
CA PHE A 79 -12.81 -29.32 -16.02
C PHE A 79 -13.04 -30.84 -15.87
N ASP A 80 -13.73 -31.28 -14.81
CA ASP A 80 -13.94 -32.71 -14.49
C ASP A 80 -14.52 -33.53 -15.66
N HIS A 81 -15.39 -32.91 -16.46
CA HIS A 81 -16.06 -33.57 -17.59
C HIS A 81 -15.31 -33.41 -18.92
N GLY A 82 -14.12 -32.81 -18.89
CA GLY A 82 -13.27 -32.55 -20.05
C GLY A 82 -12.65 -33.82 -20.65
N ARG A 83 -12.40 -33.81 -21.96
CA ARG A 83 -11.64 -34.84 -22.67
C ARG A 83 -10.41 -34.24 -23.35
N PRO A 84 -9.32 -35.01 -23.54
CA PRO A 84 -8.16 -34.56 -24.30
C PRO A 84 -8.55 -34.10 -25.71
N GLY A 85 -7.93 -33.03 -26.21
CA GLY A 85 -8.20 -32.39 -27.49
C GLY A 85 -9.33 -31.35 -27.45
N MET A 86 -10.00 -31.16 -26.31
CA MET A 86 -11.06 -30.15 -26.19
C MET A 86 -10.50 -28.74 -26.00
N ALA A 87 -11.23 -27.77 -26.56
CA ALA A 87 -11.04 -26.36 -26.31
C ALA A 87 -12.10 -25.85 -25.33
N PHE A 88 -11.68 -25.14 -24.28
CA PHE A 88 -12.57 -24.57 -23.26
C PHE A 88 -12.59 -23.05 -23.38
N GLY A 89 -13.73 -22.47 -23.73
CA GLY A 89 -13.94 -21.03 -23.69
C GLY A 89 -14.28 -20.57 -22.28
N LEU A 90 -13.48 -19.66 -21.71
CA LEU A 90 -13.80 -18.94 -20.47
C LEU A 90 -14.15 -17.48 -20.78
N PRO A 91 -15.17 -16.93 -20.11
CA PRO A 91 -15.55 -15.54 -20.32
C PRO A 91 -14.52 -14.59 -19.70
N GLU A 92 -13.96 -13.69 -20.51
CA GLU A 92 -12.96 -12.68 -20.08
C GLU A 92 -13.49 -11.76 -18.98
N CYS A 93 -14.81 -11.54 -18.93
CA CYS A 93 -15.47 -10.77 -17.87
C CYS A 93 -15.45 -11.43 -16.48
N LYS A 94 -15.07 -12.72 -16.38
CA LYS A 94 -14.97 -13.46 -15.12
C LYS A 94 -13.56 -13.94 -14.81
N VAL A 95 -12.77 -14.23 -15.84
CA VAL A 95 -11.42 -14.77 -15.73
C VAL A 95 -10.53 -13.99 -16.70
N SER A 96 -9.58 -13.21 -16.18
CA SER A 96 -8.56 -12.59 -17.04
C SER A 96 -7.49 -13.61 -17.42
N GLY A 97 -6.90 -13.47 -18.61
CA GLY A 97 -5.84 -14.38 -19.08
C GLY A 97 -4.63 -14.43 -18.14
N GLU A 98 -4.20 -13.28 -17.61
CA GLU A 98 -3.09 -13.19 -16.65
C GLU A 98 -3.38 -13.91 -15.33
N ALA A 99 -4.60 -13.76 -14.80
CA ALA A 99 -5.01 -14.40 -13.56
C ALA A 99 -5.17 -15.92 -13.74
N PHE A 100 -5.68 -16.35 -14.90
CA PHE A 100 -5.72 -17.77 -15.27
C PHE A 100 -4.32 -18.38 -15.35
N PHE A 101 -3.39 -17.70 -16.02
CA PHE A 101 -2.00 -18.14 -16.12
C PHE A 101 -1.34 -18.27 -14.75
N THR A 102 -1.59 -17.30 -13.86
CA THR A 102 -1.11 -17.34 -12.48
C THR A 102 -1.71 -18.51 -11.71
N ALA A 103 -3.02 -18.77 -11.87
CA ALA A 103 -3.69 -19.91 -11.24
C ALA A 103 -3.13 -21.25 -11.74
N TYR A 104 -2.92 -21.37 -13.05
CA TYR A 104 -2.38 -22.58 -13.66
C TYR A 104 -0.92 -22.82 -13.24
N SER A 105 -0.12 -21.76 -13.17
CA SER A 105 1.26 -21.83 -12.65
C SER A 105 1.28 -22.27 -11.19
N TRP A 106 0.34 -21.80 -10.38
CA TRP A 106 0.15 -22.28 -9.01
C TRP A 106 -0.27 -23.76 -8.95
N MET A 107 -1.12 -24.25 -9.84
CA MET A 107 -1.49 -25.68 -9.90
C MET A 107 -0.29 -26.56 -10.25
N MET A 108 0.51 -26.13 -11.23
CA MET A 108 1.73 -26.83 -11.64
C MET A 108 2.79 -26.82 -10.53
N GLN A 109 2.84 -25.74 -9.76
CA GLN A 109 3.79 -25.56 -8.67
C GLN A 109 3.13 -24.74 -7.54
N PRO A 110 2.66 -25.39 -6.47
CA PRO A 110 1.99 -24.71 -5.35
C PRO A 110 2.90 -23.76 -4.54
N SER A 111 4.19 -23.70 -4.87
CA SER A 111 5.14 -22.71 -4.33
C SER A 111 5.25 -21.45 -5.18
N THR A 112 4.42 -21.29 -6.22
CA THR A 112 4.47 -20.13 -7.12
C THR A 112 4.08 -18.88 -6.35
N ILE A 113 4.99 -17.90 -6.39
CA ILE A 113 4.72 -16.58 -5.87
C ILE A 113 3.59 -15.93 -6.68
N VAL A 114 2.58 -15.47 -5.96
CA VAL A 114 1.53 -14.59 -6.47
C VAL A 114 1.87 -13.14 -6.10
N ARG A 115 1.78 -12.22 -7.06
CA ARG A 115 1.98 -10.78 -6.82
C ARG A 115 0.77 -10.15 -6.11
N PRO A 116 0.94 -9.09 -5.29
CA PRO A 116 -0.17 -8.51 -4.52
C PRO A 116 -1.34 -8.03 -5.38
N ASP A 117 -1.03 -7.45 -6.54
CA ASP A 117 -1.99 -7.00 -7.55
C ASP A 117 -2.80 -8.16 -8.17
N GLN A 118 -2.22 -9.37 -8.20
CA GLN A 118 -2.85 -10.57 -8.78
C GLN A 118 -3.65 -11.40 -7.77
N ILE A 119 -3.50 -11.14 -6.45
CA ILE A 119 -4.22 -11.86 -5.38
C ILE A 119 -5.73 -11.81 -5.59
N VAL A 120 -6.26 -10.63 -5.91
CA VAL A 120 -7.70 -10.44 -6.10
C VAL A 120 -8.19 -11.13 -7.38
N PRO A 121 -7.62 -10.87 -8.57
CA PRO A 121 -7.96 -11.62 -9.78
C PRO A 121 -7.88 -13.13 -9.58
N LEU A 122 -6.81 -13.63 -8.94
CA LEU A 122 -6.60 -15.05 -8.68
C LEU A 122 -7.70 -15.63 -7.76
N TYR A 123 -8.18 -14.89 -6.76
CA TYR A 123 -9.32 -15.32 -5.95
C TYR A 123 -10.59 -15.51 -6.79
N PHE A 124 -10.85 -14.64 -7.76
CA PHE A 124 -12.02 -14.80 -8.65
C PHE A 124 -11.88 -15.97 -9.61
N VAL A 125 -10.68 -16.18 -10.16
CA VAL A 125 -10.39 -17.37 -10.97
C VAL A 125 -10.60 -18.63 -10.14
N ALA A 126 -10.07 -18.67 -8.91
CA ALA A 126 -10.28 -19.79 -8.00
C ALA A 126 -11.76 -20.01 -7.66
N LYS A 127 -12.54 -18.94 -7.49
CA LYS A 127 -13.99 -19.04 -7.24
C LYS A 127 -14.74 -19.54 -8.48
N TYR A 128 -14.39 -19.07 -9.66
CA TYR A 128 -15.06 -19.42 -10.92
C TYR A 128 -14.75 -20.87 -11.34
N LEU A 129 -13.47 -21.24 -11.31
CA LEU A 129 -12.98 -22.58 -11.64
C LEU A 129 -13.18 -23.60 -10.52
N ARG A 130 -13.65 -23.15 -9.34
CA ARG A 130 -13.89 -23.97 -8.14
C ARG A 130 -12.63 -24.68 -7.63
N ILE A 131 -11.55 -23.90 -7.46
CA ILE A 131 -10.28 -24.38 -6.90
C ILE A 131 -10.34 -24.31 -5.37
N ASP A 132 -10.82 -25.37 -4.74
CA ASP A 132 -11.07 -25.42 -3.30
C ASP A 132 -9.81 -25.19 -2.46
N GLU A 133 -8.65 -25.71 -2.88
CA GLU A 133 -7.39 -25.53 -2.16
C GLU A 133 -6.98 -24.05 -2.09
N LEU A 134 -7.04 -23.33 -3.20
CA LEU A 134 -6.76 -21.89 -3.24
C LEU A 134 -7.75 -21.12 -2.37
N LEU A 135 -9.05 -21.42 -2.48
CA LEU A 135 -10.08 -20.76 -1.67
C LEU A 135 -9.88 -20.99 -0.17
N LYS A 136 -9.46 -22.20 0.24
CA LYS A 136 -9.10 -22.51 1.63
C LYS A 136 -7.88 -21.70 2.09
N GLN A 137 -6.83 -21.60 1.27
CA GLN A 137 -5.65 -20.79 1.59
C GLN A 137 -6.00 -19.32 1.76
N TYR A 138 -6.80 -18.76 0.85
CA TYR A 138 -7.31 -17.39 0.97
C TYR A 138 -8.07 -17.17 2.28
N ARG A 139 -9.01 -18.06 2.62
CA ARG A 139 -9.77 -17.97 3.88
C ARG A 139 -8.85 -17.98 5.10
N THR A 140 -7.80 -18.78 5.11
CA THR A 140 -6.84 -18.84 6.23
C THR A 140 -6.02 -17.54 6.34
N ILE A 141 -5.55 -17.00 5.22
CA ILE A 141 -4.79 -15.74 5.18
C ILE A 141 -5.67 -14.57 5.59
N PHE A 142 -6.93 -14.53 5.13
CA PHE A 142 -7.85 -13.42 5.41
C PHE A 142 -8.50 -13.47 6.80
N LYS A 143 -8.63 -14.65 7.41
CA LYS A 143 -9.13 -14.78 8.80
C LYS A 143 -8.15 -14.19 9.82
N SER A 144 -6.85 -14.28 9.55
CA SER A 144 -5.82 -13.81 10.46
C SER A 144 -5.37 -12.39 10.09
N ALA A 145 -6.08 -11.38 10.60
CA ALA A 145 -5.73 -9.97 10.37
C ALA A 145 -4.29 -9.63 10.81
N SER A 146 -3.73 -10.37 11.77
CA SER A 146 -2.33 -10.25 12.22
C SER A 146 -1.30 -10.83 11.24
N VAL A 147 -1.72 -11.69 10.31
CA VAL A 147 -0.86 -12.36 9.33
C VAL A 147 -0.95 -11.69 7.95
N MET A 148 -1.99 -10.89 7.72
CA MET A 148 -2.18 -10.18 6.45
C MET A 148 -1.11 -9.09 6.31
N ARG A 149 -0.25 -9.22 5.28
CA ARG A 149 0.66 -8.13 4.91
C ARG A 149 -0.13 -6.89 4.51
N GLU A 150 0.40 -5.73 4.86
CA GLU A 150 -0.29 -4.45 4.74
C GLU A 150 -0.60 -4.07 3.27
N GLU A 151 0.31 -4.38 2.34
CA GLU A 151 0.10 -4.24 0.89
C GLU A 151 -1.09 -5.09 0.39
N ILE A 152 -1.22 -6.31 0.92
CA ILE A 152 -2.28 -7.25 0.55
C ILE A 152 -3.60 -6.73 1.09
N GLY A 153 -3.60 -6.18 2.30
CA GLY A 153 -4.78 -5.53 2.89
C GLY A 153 -5.40 -4.49 1.97
N PHE A 154 -4.57 -3.64 1.36
CA PHE A 154 -5.06 -2.64 0.42
C PHE A 154 -5.56 -3.23 -0.91
N HIS A 155 -4.80 -4.14 -1.54
CA HIS A 155 -5.25 -4.75 -2.80
C HIS A 155 -6.55 -5.53 -2.61
N VAL A 156 -6.71 -6.19 -1.47
CA VAL A 156 -7.93 -6.92 -1.11
C VAL A 156 -9.10 -5.98 -0.86
N PHE A 157 -8.85 -4.82 -0.25
CA PHE A 157 -9.84 -3.76 -0.18
C PHE A 157 -10.34 -3.34 -1.57
N LEU A 158 -9.44 -3.06 -2.51
CA LEU A 158 -9.82 -2.75 -3.90
C LEU A 158 -10.57 -3.89 -4.57
N GLY A 159 -10.18 -5.12 -4.28
CA GLY A 159 -10.86 -6.32 -4.79
C GLY A 159 -12.28 -6.49 -4.28
N HIS A 160 -12.52 -6.23 -3.00
CA HIS A 160 -13.87 -6.26 -2.45
C HIS A 160 -14.77 -5.21 -3.12
N ARG A 161 -14.24 -4.01 -3.37
CA ARG A 161 -14.96 -2.94 -4.07
C ARG A 161 -15.33 -3.33 -5.49
N LYS A 162 -14.39 -3.86 -6.29
CA LYS A 162 -14.65 -4.21 -7.70
C LYS A 162 -15.71 -5.30 -7.87
N TRP A 163 -15.92 -6.14 -6.86
CA TRP A 163 -16.70 -7.37 -7.02
C TRP A 163 -17.80 -7.56 -5.97
N ASN A 164 -18.09 -6.53 -5.17
CA ASN A 164 -19.16 -6.48 -4.18
C ASN A 164 -19.16 -7.68 -3.20
N VAL A 165 -17.97 -8.15 -2.81
CA VAL A 165 -17.83 -9.26 -1.87
C VAL A 165 -17.94 -8.70 -0.45
N VAL A 166 -18.93 -9.18 0.31
CA VAL A 166 -19.18 -8.81 1.71
C VAL A 166 -18.12 -9.47 2.62
N LEU A 167 -16.89 -9.01 2.52
CA LEU A 167 -15.91 -9.11 3.60
C LEU A 167 -15.78 -7.69 4.16
N SER A 168 -15.75 -7.57 5.49
CA SER A 168 -15.83 -6.27 6.18
C SER A 168 -14.78 -5.29 5.64
N HIS A 169 -15.19 -4.33 4.80
CA HIS A 169 -14.33 -3.30 4.19
C HIS A 169 -13.40 -2.63 5.22
N HIS A 170 -13.90 -2.46 6.45
CA HIS A 170 -13.17 -1.91 7.58
C HIS A 170 -11.97 -2.73 8.05
N VAL A 171 -11.97 -4.06 7.88
CA VAL A 171 -10.84 -4.92 8.27
C VAL A 171 -9.66 -4.73 7.31
N SER A 172 -9.94 -4.61 6.01
CA SER A 172 -8.92 -4.45 4.97
C SER A 172 -8.24 -3.07 5.04
N LEU A 173 -9.00 -1.99 5.29
CA LEU A 173 -8.44 -0.65 5.45
C LEU A 173 -7.60 -0.49 6.73
N LYS A 174 -7.98 -1.15 7.82
CA LYS A 174 -7.17 -1.15 9.05
C LYS A 174 -5.78 -1.76 8.85
N ASN A 175 -5.63 -2.64 7.87
CA ASN A 175 -4.37 -3.32 7.60
C ASN A 175 -3.41 -2.50 6.72
N VAL A 176 -3.80 -1.34 6.18
CA VAL A 176 -2.92 -0.55 5.30
C VAL A 176 -1.67 -0.03 6.02
N GLN A 177 -1.77 0.29 7.32
CA GLN A 177 -0.64 0.58 8.24
C GLN A 177 0.57 1.29 7.59
N LYS A 178 1.76 0.66 7.53
CA LYS A 178 3.00 1.22 6.96
C LYS A 178 2.97 1.31 5.45
N TYR A 179 2.07 0.62 4.75
CA TYR A 179 1.89 0.79 3.30
C TYR A 179 1.28 2.15 2.93
N TYR A 180 0.58 2.83 3.84
CA TYR A 180 -0.14 4.07 3.56
C TYR A 180 0.68 5.16 2.86
N LEU A 181 1.88 5.48 3.36
CA LEU A 181 2.72 6.51 2.71
C LEU A 181 3.19 6.10 1.30
N THR A 182 3.30 4.80 1.04
CA THR A 182 3.62 4.27 -0.30
C THR A 182 2.39 4.30 -1.20
N LEU A 183 1.20 4.09 -0.64
CA LEU A 183 -0.06 4.12 -1.34
C LEU A 183 -0.37 5.50 -1.94
N ILE A 184 -0.08 6.60 -1.22
CA ILE A 184 -0.37 7.97 -1.69
C ILE A 184 0.23 8.26 -3.07
N GLY A 185 1.41 7.67 -3.36
CA GLY A 185 2.07 7.82 -4.65
C GLY A 185 1.48 6.96 -5.78
N ARG A 186 0.55 6.06 -5.50
CA ARG A 186 0.04 5.06 -6.46
C ARG A 186 -1.26 5.54 -7.14
N PRO A 187 -1.48 5.22 -8.43
CA PRO A 187 -2.70 5.63 -9.15
C PRO A 187 -3.98 5.19 -8.44
N GLU A 188 -3.95 4.02 -7.81
CA GLU A 188 -5.06 3.42 -7.08
C GLU A 188 -5.58 4.30 -5.92
N PHE A 189 -4.74 5.15 -5.33
CA PHE A 189 -5.15 6.07 -4.27
C PHE A 189 -6.07 7.17 -4.80
N TYR A 190 -5.81 7.68 -6.00
CA TYR A 190 -6.59 8.75 -6.62
C TYR A 190 -7.94 8.26 -7.14
N GLU A 191 -8.06 6.96 -7.41
CA GLU A 191 -9.30 6.29 -7.87
C GLU A 191 -10.24 5.88 -6.72
N LEU A 192 -9.85 6.13 -5.46
CA LEU A 192 -10.68 5.87 -4.29
C LEU A 192 -11.91 6.78 -4.26
N TYR A 193 -13.05 6.24 -3.83
CA TYR A 193 -14.25 7.05 -3.60
C TYR A 193 -14.09 7.88 -2.31
N GLY A 194 -14.84 8.97 -2.19
CA GLY A 194 -14.80 9.83 -1.01
C GLY A 194 -15.06 9.09 0.30
N SER A 195 -15.99 8.13 0.31
CA SER A 195 -16.26 7.27 1.47
C SER A 195 -15.06 6.42 1.88
N ASP A 196 -14.29 5.93 0.91
CA ASP A 196 -13.13 5.06 1.13
C ASP A 196 -11.97 5.87 1.70
N ILE A 197 -11.75 7.08 1.16
CA ILE A 197 -10.76 8.02 1.66
C ILE A 197 -11.08 8.46 3.08
N ILE A 198 -12.35 8.77 3.38
CA ILE A 198 -12.78 9.09 4.75
C ILE A 198 -12.48 7.93 5.69
N ALA A 199 -12.83 6.70 5.30
CA ALA A 199 -12.56 5.51 6.11
C ALA A 199 -11.06 5.25 6.32
N LEU A 200 -10.24 5.49 5.29
CA LEU A 200 -8.78 5.34 5.34
C LEU A 200 -8.14 6.41 6.24
N LEU A 201 -8.45 7.69 6.02
CA LEU A 201 -7.89 8.82 6.78
C LEU A 201 -8.41 8.86 8.22
N SER A 202 -9.63 8.38 8.49
CA SER A 202 -10.14 8.24 9.86
C SER A 202 -9.47 7.10 10.63
N SER A 203 -8.76 6.19 9.97
CA SER A 203 -8.18 5.03 10.63
C SER A 203 -6.94 5.37 11.44
N ASN A 204 -6.98 5.13 12.75
CA ASN A 204 -5.82 5.29 13.65
C ASN A 204 -4.69 4.30 13.39
N SER A 205 -4.91 3.30 12.54
CA SER A 205 -3.90 2.31 12.21
C SER A 205 -2.94 2.75 11.11
N ILE A 206 -3.21 3.84 10.37
CA ILE A 206 -2.28 4.32 9.35
C ILE A 206 -0.97 4.75 9.99
N CYS A 207 0.13 4.42 9.33
CA CYS A 207 1.47 4.75 9.80
C CYS A 207 2.01 5.94 9.02
N VAL A 208 2.35 7.02 9.76
CA VAL A 208 2.88 8.27 9.20
C VAL A 208 4.08 8.75 10.01
N ASN A 209 4.93 9.58 9.39
CA ASN A 209 5.99 10.31 10.07
C ASN A 209 5.43 11.55 10.79
N SER A 210 4.41 12.22 10.23
CA SER A 210 3.73 13.38 10.83
C SER A 210 2.25 13.46 10.42
N GLU A 211 1.36 14.02 11.25
CA GLU A 211 -0.04 14.24 10.86
C GLU A 211 -0.14 15.25 9.70
N LEU A 212 0.89 16.08 9.50
CA LEU A 212 1.00 16.94 8.31
C LEU A 212 1.00 16.11 7.01
N GLU A 213 1.58 14.90 6.99
CA GLU A 213 1.53 14.02 5.82
C GLU A 213 0.10 13.54 5.52
N VAL A 214 -0.71 13.30 6.57
CA VAL A 214 -2.14 12.96 6.42
C VAL A 214 -2.88 14.13 5.77
N LEU A 215 -2.67 15.35 6.26
CA LEU A 215 -3.24 16.56 5.67
C LEU A 215 -2.82 16.71 4.19
N LEU A 216 -1.54 16.58 3.89
CA LEU A 216 -1.04 16.73 2.53
C LEU A 216 -1.57 15.62 1.61
N SER A 217 -1.74 14.39 2.10
CA SER A 217 -2.37 13.31 1.33
C SER A 217 -3.82 13.61 0.98
N ALA A 218 -4.58 14.19 1.91
CA ALA A 218 -5.97 14.58 1.73
C ALA A 218 -6.06 15.67 0.66
N ILE A 219 -5.15 16.66 0.73
CA ILE A 219 -5.04 17.73 -0.26
C ILE A 219 -4.68 17.16 -1.64
N ILE A 220 -3.71 16.24 -1.73
CA ILE A 220 -3.34 15.57 -2.97
C ILE A 220 -4.55 14.88 -3.62
N TRP A 221 -5.36 14.16 -2.84
CA TRP A 221 -6.57 13.51 -3.35
C TRP A 221 -7.63 14.52 -3.80
N LEU A 222 -7.88 15.57 -3.00
CA LEU A 222 -8.84 16.64 -3.33
C LEU A 222 -8.46 17.37 -4.62
N LEU A 223 -7.16 17.65 -4.82
CA LEU A 223 -6.67 18.39 -5.97
C LEU A 223 -6.70 17.57 -7.27
N HIS A 224 -6.68 16.24 -7.21
CA HIS A 224 -6.71 15.37 -8.40
C HIS A 224 -7.96 15.58 -9.26
N HIS A 225 -9.14 15.63 -8.62
CA HIS A 225 -10.42 15.91 -9.29
C HIS A 225 -11.24 16.93 -8.51
N TRP A 226 -10.69 18.14 -8.33
CA TRP A 226 -11.31 19.23 -7.55
C TRP A 226 -12.81 19.42 -7.82
N LYS A 227 -13.22 19.43 -9.10
CA LYS A 227 -14.62 19.62 -9.50
C LYS A 227 -15.60 18.64 -8.85
N ASN A 228 -15.18 17.41 -8.59
CA ASN A 228 -16.03 16.38 -7.97
C ASN A 228 -15.68 16.18 -6.50
N HIS A 229 -14.43 16.42 -6.12
CA HIS A 229 -13.92 16.13 -4.77
C HIS A 229 -14.17 17.26 -3.78
N HIS A 230 -14.41 18.50 -4.23
CA HIS A 230 -14.68 19.63 -3.33
C HIS A 230 -15.91 19.42 -2.44
N GLU A 231 -16.90 18.64 -2.86
CA GLU A 231 -18.07 18.28 -2.05
C GLU A 231 -17.69 17.49 -0.79
N TRP A 232 -16.58 16.74 -0.84
CA TRP A 232 -16.08 15.92 0.26
C TRP A 232 -15.12 16.67 1.18
N LEU A 233 -14.81 17.94 0.87
CA LEU A 233 -13.80 18.75 1.56
C LEU A 233 -13.99 18.76 3.09
N ASP A 234 -15.19 19.11 3.56
CA ASP A 234 -15.47 19.21 5.00
C ASP A 234 -15.33 17.84 5.70
N SER A 235 -15.85 16.78 5.08
CA SER A 235 -15.77 15.43 5.64
C SER A 235 -14.34 14.89 5.69
N ILE A 236 -13.54 15.19 4.66
CA ILE A 236 -12.14 14.77 4.58
C ILE A 236 -11.27 15.55 5.58
N LEU A 237 -11.45 16.87 5.69
CA LEU A 237 -10.68 17.67 6.64
C LEU A 237 -10.99 17.31 8.09
N LYS A 238 -12.22 16.87 8.40
CA LYS A 238 -12.57 16.32 9.73
C LYS A 238 -11.83 15.04 10.10
N CYS A 239 -11.31 14.30 9.11
CA CYS A 239 -10.52 13.09 9.35
C CYS A 239 -9.07 13.40 9.78
N VAL A 240 -8.62 14.64 9.60
CA VAL A 240 -7.25 15.09 9.94
C VAL A 240 -7.24 15.61 11.37
N HIS A 241 -6.31 15.10 12.18
CA HIS A 241 -6.14 15.55 13.56
C HIS A 241 -5.35 16.87 13.63
N PHE A 242 -6.00 18.00 13.35
CA PHE A 242 -5.35 19.32 13.36
C PHE A 242 -4.61 19.61 14.68
N ASN A 243 -5.10 19.11 15.82
CA ASN A 243 -4.45 19.18 17.12
C ASN A 243 -3.04 18.52 17.18
N LEU A 244 -2.72 17.62 16.24
CA LEU A 244 -1.41 17.00 16.09
C LEU A 244 -0.52 17.69 15.05
N ILE A 245 -1.04 18.71 14.35
CA ILE A 245 -0.30 19.50 13.38
C ILE A 245 0.19 20.80 14.05
N PRO A 246 1.52 21.06 14.03
CA PRO A 246 2.09 22.32 14.47
C PRO A 246 1.45 23.53 13.79
N ARG A 247 1.05 24.53 14.58
CA ARG A 247 0.43 25.76 14.08
C ARG A 247 1.33 26.46 13.07
N GLU A 248 2.62 26.50 13.33
CA GLU A 248 3.65 27.13 12.51
C GLU A 248 3.80 26.43 11.15
N ALA A 249 3.60 25.10 11.11
CA ALA A 249 3.57 24.35 9.85
C ALA A 249 2.38 24.79 8.99
N LEU A 250 1.20 24.94 9.60
CA LEU A 250 0.02 25.45 8.91
C LEU A 250 0.19 26.91 8.51
N CYS A 251 0.78 27.77 9.34
CA CYS A 251 1.09 29.16 8.98
C CYS A 251 1.99 29.21 7.73
N HIS A 252 3.07 28.43 7.72
CA HIS A 252 3.97 28.36 6.58
C HIS A 252 3.24 27.88 5.31
N PHE A 253 2.34 26.91 5.46
CA PHE A 253 1.53 26.38 4.37
C PHE A 253 0.52 27.41 3.82
N VAL A 254 -0.17 28.16 4.68
CA VAL A 254 -1.15 29.18 4.29
C VAL A 254 -0.48 30.43 3.68
N GLN A 255 0.75 30.76 4.10
CA GLN A 255 1.51 31.89 3.56
C GLN A 255 2.02 31.66 2.14
N HIS A 256 2.14 30.41 1.70
CA HIS A 256 2.62 30.05 0.36
C HIS A 256 1.61 29.19 -0.41
N PRO A 257 0.37 29.68 -0.66
CA PRO A 257 -0.64 28.86 -1.30
C PRO A 257 -0.44 28.84 -2.82
N SER A 258 -0.05 27.68 -3.34
CA SER A 258 0.11 27.46 -4.78
C SER A 258 -1.21 27.09 -5.47
N GLY A 259 -2.10 28.08 -5.68
CA GLY A 259 -3.26 27.95 -6.59
C GLY A 259 -4.63 28.28 -5.98
N LYS A 260 -5.64 28.49 -6.86
CA LYS A 260 -7.00 28.90 -6.45
C LYS A 260 -7.72 27.83 -5.61
N GLU A 261 -7.52 26.56 -5.95
CA GLU A 261 -8.11 25.44 -5.23
C GLU A 261 -7.51 25.31 -3.82
N LEU A 262 -6.20 25.51 -3.70
CA LEU A 262 -5.52 25.48 -2.40
C LEU A 262 -5.95 26.65 -1.50
N ASN A 263 -6.16 27.84 -2.08
CA ASN A 263 -6.74 28.98 -1.35
C ASN A 263 -8.13 28.65 -0.78
N HIS A 264 -8.93 27.86 -1.49
CA HIS A 264 -10.24 27.44 -0.98
C HIS A 264 -10.12 26.47 0.20
N ILE A 265 -9.14 25.55 0.14
CA ILE A 265 -8.86 24.62 1.24
C ILE A 265 -8.32 25.37 2.46
N THR A 266 -7.38 26.30 2.29
CA THR A 266 -6.78 27.05 3.39
C THR A 266 -7.73 28.06 4.02
N ALA A 267 -8.72 28.54 3.27
CA ALA A 267 -9.81 29.37 3.79
C ALA A 267 -10.88 28.57 4.56
N HIS A 268 -10.76 27.24 4.64
CA HIS A 268 -11.74 26.41 5.34
C HIS A 268 -11.76 26.72 6.85
N PRO A 269 -12.94 26.74 7.51
CA PRO A 269 -13.05 27.09 8.93
C PRO A 269 -12.14 26.27 9.86
N LEU A 270 -11.91 24.99 9.56
CA LEU A 270 -11.01 24.14 10.35
C LEU A 270 -9.56 24.65 10.36
N PHE A 271 -9.06 25.17 9.23
CA PHE A 271 -7.74 25.81 9.17
C PHE A 271 -7.73 27.10 9.96
N LEU A 272 -8.73 27.96 9.74
CA LEU A 272 -8.80 29.27 10.37
C LEU A 272 -8.94 29.17 11.90
N ASN A 273 -9.78 28.26 12.38
CA ASN A 273 -9.98 28.02 13.81
C ASN A 273 -8.70 27.52 14.47
N HIS A 274 -8.00 26.57 13.85
CA HIS A 274 -6.73 26.07 14.40
C HIS A 274 -5.62 27.13 14.38
N LEU A 275 -5.60 28.00 13.38
CA LEU A 275 -4.65 29.12 13.32
C LEU A 275 -4.96 30.23 14.34
N ALA A 276 -6.24 30.43 14.65
CA ALA A 276 -6.71 31.39 15.64
C ALA A 276 -6.53 30.89 17.09
N ASP A 277 -6.47 29.58 17.31
CA ASP A 277 -6.24 29.01 18.62
C ASP A 277 -4.80 29.29 19.11
N THR A 278 -4.68 30.21 20.06
CA THR A 278 -3.43 30.59 20.71
C THR A 278 -2.98 29.60 21.78
N HIS A 279 -3.84 28.66 22.17
CA HIS A 279 -3.58 27.66 23.21
C HIS A 279 -3.09 26.32 22.66
N THR A 280 -2.94 26.17 21.33
CA THR A 280 -2.25 25.02 20.76
C THR A 280 -0.81 25.02 21.26
N ASN A 281 -0.58 24.23 22.29
CA ASN A 281 0.65 24.18 23.07
C ASN A 281 1.86 24.09 22.14
N SER A 282 2.74 25.09 22.21
CA SER A 282 4.10 25.05 21.64
C SER A 282 4.98 23.97 22.27
N ASN A 283 4.45 23.22 23.24
CA ASN A 283 5.07 22.03 23.79
C ASN A 283 4.85 20.83 22.85
N TYR A 284 5.73 20.75 21.84
CA TYR A 284 6.04 19.63 20.96
C TYR A 284 6.49 18.34 21.68
N ASN A 285 6.08 18.13 22.93
CA ASN A 285 6.09 16.81 23.52
C ASN A 285 5.00 16.03 22.80
N ILE A 286 5.37 15.57 21.60
CA ILE A 286 4.64 14.67 20.74
C ILE A 286 3.87 13.75 21.67
N HIS A 287 2.56 13.98 21.78
CA HIS A 287 1.67 12.97 22.27
C HIS A 287 1.72 11.89 21.20
N TYR A 288 2.77 11.07 21.25
CA TYR A 288 2.84 9.75 20.67
C TYR A 288 1.80 8.93 21.46
N GLY A 289 0.54 9.31 21.25
CA GLY A 289 -0.63 8.79 21.90
C GLY A 289 -1.39 7.91 20.92
N SER A 290 -2.43 7.26 21.45
CA SER A 290 -3.26 6.24 20.82
C SER A 290 -4.00 6.65 19.53
N GLN A 291 -3.76 7.85 18.99
CA GLN A 291 -4.46 8.40 17.83
C GLN A 291 -3.86 7.97 16.48
N ARG A 292 -2.54 7.75 16.38
CA ARG A 292 -1.87 7.30 15.14
C ARG A 292 -0.68 6.39 15.43
N SER A 293 -0.33 5.55 14.45
CA SER A 293 0.93 4.81 14.45
C SER A 293 2.02 5.67 13.82
N TRP A 294 3.07 5.94 14.58
CA TRP A 294 4.16 6.80 14.12
C TRP A 294 5.31 5.96 13.59
N ILE A 295 5.88 6.33 12.45
CA ILE A 295 7.00 5.62 11.83
C ILE A 295 8.14 6.57 11.48
N TYR A 296 9.32 5.99 11.29
CA TYR A 296 10.48 6.63 10.70
C TYR A 296 10.80 5.96 9.37
N ASP A 297 10.77 6.74 8.30
CA ASP A 297 11.28 6.35 6.99
C ASP A 297 12.61 7.06 6.69
N PRO A 298 13.72 6.34 6.49
CA PRO A 298 15.01 6.94 6.12
C PRO A 298 15.00 7.76 4.83
N HIS A 299 14.04 7.52 3.91
CA HIS A 299 13.88 8.31 2.69
C HIS A 299 13.13 9.62 2.94
N SER A 300 12.50 9.79 4.11
CA SER A 300 11.91 11.06 4.50
C SER A 300 13.03 12.01 4.95
N SER A 301 13.64 12.69 3.99
CA SER A 301 14.77 13.61 4.22
C SER A 301 14.44 14.75 5.17
N TYR A 302 13.17 15.17 5.19
CA TYR A 302 12.65 16.24 6.04
C TYR A 302 12.28 15.77 7.45
N HIS A 303 12.22 14.46 7.73
CA HIS A 303 11.82 14.00 9.05
C HIS A 303 12.97 14.09 10.05
N HIS A 304 12.69 14.77 11.17
CA HIS A 304 13.57 14.89 12.32
C HIS A 304 12.78 14.55 13.60
N ASP A 305 13.41 13.82 14.53
CA ASP A 305 12.77 13.49 15.82
C ASP A 305 12.49 14.75 16.65
N SER A 306 11.54 14.68 17.59
CA SER A 306 11.06 15.81 18.42
C SER A 306 12.16 16.69 19.02
N HIS A 307 13.24 16.07 19.47
CA HIS A 307 14.31 16.73 20.21
C HIS A 307 15.45 17.22 19.30
N CYS A 308 15.30 17.11 17.97
CA CYS A 308 16.32 17.49 17.02
C CYS A 308 16.33 19.00 16.79
N VAL A 309 17.51 19.63 16.90
CA VAL A 309 17.72 21.07 16.65
C VAL A 309 17.52 21.46 15.18
N HIS A 310 17.62 20.50 14.25
CA HIS A 310 17.37 20.73 12.81
C HIS A 310 15.91 20.48 12.42
N ARG A 311 15.04 20.17 13.39
CA ARG A 311 13.63 19.93 13.11
C ARG A 311 13.01 21.19 12.54
N ASN A 312 12.55 21.10 11.30
CA ASN A 312 11.81 22.15 10.61
C ASN A 312 10.50 21.57 10.04
N TYR A 313 9.57 22.44 9.68
CA TYR A 313 8.36 22.07 8.97
C TYR A 313 8.66 21.85 7.50
N PHE A 314 8.14 20.77 6.95
CA PHE A 314 8.34 20.44 5.55
C PHE A 314 7.24 21.01 4.67
N THR A 315 7.59 21.31 3.44
CA THR A 315 6.69 21.91 2.46
C THR A 315 5.94 20.84 1.65
N PHE A 316 4.89 21.27 0.95
CA PHE A 316 4.19 20.44 -0.04
C PHE A 316 5.14 19.87 -1.10
N GLU A 317 6.13 20.66 -1.51
CA GLU A 317 7.15 20.26 -2.48
C GLU A 317 8.05 19.16 -1.92
N GLN A 318 8.57 19.33 -0.68
CA GLN A 318 9.37 18.30 -0.02
C GLN A 318 8.60 16.99 0.16
N PHE A 319 7.30 17.06 0.47
CA PHE A 319 6.44 15.88 0.50
C PHE A 319 6.27 15.23 -0.87
N SER A 320 6.12 16.03 -1.92
CA SER A 320 6.00 15.55 -3.30
C SER A 320 7.27 14.87 -3.80
N ILE A 321 8.45 15.39 -3.42
CA ILE A 321 9.74 14.76 -3.67
C ILE A 321 9.81 13.40 -2.96
N TYR A 322 9.47 13.35 -1.67
CA TYR A 322 9.43 12.10 -0.93
C TYR A 322 8.47 11.07 -1.56
N GLN A 323 7.28 11.47 -2.00
CA GLN A 323 6.36 10.59 -2.74
C GLN A 323 6.95 10.09 -4.06
N THR A 324 7.76 10.89 -4.73
CA THR A 324 8.47 10.49 -5.96
C THR A 324 9.56 9.48 -5.66
N GLU A 325 10.35 9.68 -4.60
CA GLU A 325 11.34 8.70 -4.13
C GLU A 325 10.66 7.37 -3.74
N LEU A 326 9.52 7.42 -3.06
CA LEU A 326 8.77 6.22 -2.69
C LEU A 326 8.25 5.41 -3.89
N ARG A 327 8.19 5.99 -5.09
CA ARG A 327 7.85 5.27 -6.33
C ARG A 327 9.05 4.52 -6.91
N THR A 328 10.27 5.01 -6.68
CA THR A 328 11.51 4.44 -7.25
C THR A 328 12.16 3.40 -6.34
N VAL A 329 11.87 3.42 -5.03
CA VAL A 329 12.34 2.40 -4.08
C VAL A 329 11.66 1.04 -4.31
N SER A 330 12.25 0.00 -3.72
CA SER A 330 11.71 -1.37 -3.74
C SER A 330 10.23 -1.40 -3.34
N LYS A 331 9.43 -2.23 -4.03
CA LYS A 331 7.99 -2.43 -3.74
C LYS A 331 7.72 -2.83 -2.28
N LEU A 332 8.70 -3.47 -1.62
CA LEU A 332 8.63 -3.90 -0.22
C LEU A 332 9.28 -2.92 0.78
N HIS A 333 9.69 -1.72 0.33
CA HIS A 333 10.35 -0.73 1.18
C HIS A 333 9.54 -0.42 2.45
N TRP A 334 8.22 -0.36 2.33
CA TRP A 334 7.31 -0.10 3.45
C TRP A 334 7.50 -1.07 4.63
N TYR A 335 7.93 -2.31 4.38
CA TYR A 335 8.19 -3.32 5.41
C TYR A 335 9.39 -2.95 6.31
N SER A 336 10.37 -2.24 5.75
CA SER A 336 11.58 -1.80 6.46
C SER A 336 11.35 -0.60 7.38
N ARG A 337 10.18 0.06 7.27
CA ARG A 337 9.84 1.25 8.08
C ARG A 337 9.77 0.87 9.56
N GLN A 338 10.46 1.67 10.37
CA GLN A 338 10.57 1.44 11.80
C GLN A 338 9.45 2.18 12.53
N MET A 339 8.78 1.51 13.48
CA MET A 339 7.87 2.21 14.39
C MET A 339 8.68 3.18 15.26
N LEU A 340 8.19 4.41 15.38
CA LEU A 340 8.82 5.42 16.22
C LEU A 340 8.64 5.05 17.68
N ASN A 341 9.76 4.84 18.36
CA ASN A 341 9.80 4.80 19.81
C ASN A 341 9.91 6.25 20.33
N PRO A 342 8.89 6.75 21.05
CA PRO A 342 8.82 8.14 21.50
C PRO A 342 9.86 8.50 22.58
N TYR A 343 10.43 7.48 23.24
CA TYR A 343 11.37 7.65 24.34
C TYR A 343 12.82 7.77 23.88
N LYS A 344 13.11 7.60 22.57
CA LYS A 344 14.46 7.74 22.01
C LYS A 344 14.76 9.22 21.75
N ARG A 345 15.74 9.79 22.46
CA ARG A 345 16.11 11.21 22.39
C ARG A 345 17.14 11.57 21.31
N SER A 346 17.72 10.59 20.63
CA SER A 346 18.69 10.81 19.54
C SER A 346 17.98 10.86 18.19
N CYS A 347 18.21 11.92 17.41
CA CYS A 347 17.64 12.05 16.07
C CYS A 347 18.04 10.88 15.15
N ARG A 348 17.05 10.27 14.50
CA ARG A 348 17.24 9.17 13.53
C ARG A 348 17.72 9.62 12.16
N ASN A 349 17.59 10.91 11.83
CA ASN A 349 18.05 11.47 10.56
C ASN A 349 19.56 11.25 10.38
N LEU A 350 19.96 10.66 9.23
CA LEU A 350 21.36 10.30 8.95
C LEU A 350 22.29 11.51 8.97
N GLY A 351 21.82 12.68 8.52
CA GLY A 351 22.58 13.93 8.57
C GLY A 351 22.92 14.31 10.02
N CYS A 352 21.91 14.29 10.90
CA CYS A 352 22.10 14.60 12.31
C CYS A 352 22.99 13.59 13.04
N GLN A 353 22.88 12.29 12.71
CA GLN A 353 23.74 11.27 13.30
C GLN A 353 25.20 11.49 12.94
N ARG A 354 25.49 11.75 11.66
CA ARG A 354 26.86 12.04 11.19
C ARG A 354 27.45 13.25 11.91
N GLU A 355 26.69 14.33 12.06
CA GLU A 355 27.14 15.51 12.80
C GLU A 355 27.44 15.24 14.27
N MET A 356 26.60 14.44 14.96
CA MET A 356 26.84 14.07 16.36
C MET A 356 28.13 13.24 16.52
N PHE A 357 28.39 12.30 15.61
CA PHE A 357 29.64 11.53 15.60
C PHE A 357 30.87 12.42 15.37
N THR A 358 30.79 13.39 14.45
CA THR A 358 31.90 14.34 14.20
C THR A 358 32.17 15.21 15.42
N LYS A 359 31.11 15.78 16.04
CA LYS A 359 31.23 16.58 17.27
C LYS A 359 31.79 15.76 18.45
N HIS A 360 31.45 14.47 18.55
CA HIS A 360 32.00 13.59 19.58
C HIS A 360 33.49 13.31 19.35
N LYS A 361 33.90 12.98 18.12
CA LYS A 361 35.31 12.78 17.76
C LYS A 361 36.17 14.02 18.05
N GLN A 362 35.65 15.20 17.73
CA GLN A 362 36.37 16.46 17.96
C GLN A 362 36.54 16.75 19.46
N ARG A 363 35.50 16.54 20.27
CA ARG A 363 35.60 16.64 21.74
C ARG A 363 36.55 15.61 22.37
N THR A 364 36.62 14.40 21.83
CA THR A 364 37.60 13.39 22.31
C THR A 364 39.02 13.69 21.88
N TYR A 365 39.21 14.37 20.74
CA TYR A 365 40.51 14.87 20.31
C TYR A 365 40.95 16.00 21.26
N ASP A 366 40.12 17.02 21.46
CA ASP A 366 40.46 18.18 22.31
C ASP A 366 40.77 17.78 23.77
N LYS A 367 40.10 16.75 24.31
CA LYS A 367 40.37 16.20 25.65
C LYS A 367 41.64 15.34 25.77
N ARG A 368 42.24 14.89 24.65
CA ARG A 368 43.51 14.14 24.66
C ARG A 368 44.73 15.06 24.50
N TYR A 369 44.52 16.31 24.11
CA TYR A 369 45.56 17.32 23.89
C TYR A 369 45.47 18.48 24.90
N GLN A 370 44.70 18.30 25.98
CA GLN A 370 44.77 19.03 27.25
C GLN A 370 45.32 18.07 28.30
#